data_AF-A0A522B4U6-F1
#
_entry.id   AF-A0A522B4U6-F1
#
_cell.length_a   1.000
_cell.length_b   1.000
_cell.length_c   1.000
_cell.angle_alpha   90.00
_cell.angle_beta   90.00
_cell.angle_gamma   90.00
#
_symmetry.space_group_name_H-M   'P 1'
#
loop_
_entity.id
_entity.type
_entity.pdbx_description
1 polymer ?
#
loop_
_entity_poly.entity_id
_entity_poly.type
_entity_poly.pdbx_seq_one_letter_code
_entity_poly.pdbx_strand_id
1 'polypeptide(L)'
;VVDDLRHGIDLVIRGDDLLEATPVQIALGRRLGRVEPPRFLHHPLIHRPDGRKLSKADGDTSIRSLLESGVSAATIRGRAAKAIELSLG
;
A
#
# COMPACT_ATOMS: atom_id res chain seq x y z
N VAL A 1 4.85 4.13 -12.73
CA VAL A 1 5.94 3.80 -13.67
C VAL A 1 6.59 5.05 -14.26
N VAL A 2 5.89 5.87 -15.06
CA VAL A 2 6.47 7.08 -15.69
C VAL A 2 6.97 8.06 -14.62
N ASP A 3 6.13 8.38 -13.63
CA ASP A 3 6.53 9.30 -12.56
C ASP A 3 7.63 8.72 -11.67
N ASP A 4 7.56 7.41 -11.36
CA ASP A 4 8.62 6.73 -10.60
C ASP A 4 9.97 6.81 -11.31
N LEU A 5 9.97 6.72 -12.65
CA LEU A 5 11.17 6.88 -13.46
C LEU A 5 11.67 8.33 -13.43
N ARG A 6 10.77 9.31 -13.62
CA ARG A 6 11.10 10.74 -13.61
C ARG A 6 11.67 11.20 -12.27
N HIS A 7 11.17 10.65 -11.17
CA HIS A 7 11.61 11.00 -9.81
C HIS A 7 12.74 10.10 -9.29
N GLY A 8 13.20 9.12 -10.07
CA GLY A 8 14.29 8.22 -9.65
C GLY A 8 13.94 7.33 -8.45
N ILE A 9 12.67 6.94 -8.28
CA ILE A 9 12.21 6.10 -7.17
C ILE A 9 12.84 4.71 -7.25
N ASP A 10 13.66 4.31 -6.27
CA ASP A 10 14.38 3.03 -6.25
C ASP A 10 13.71 1.94 -5.38
N LEU A 11 12.76 2.33 -4.53
CA LEU A 11 11.98 1.45 -3.66
C LEU A 11 10.50 1.80 -3.72
N VAL A 12 9.67 0.81 -4.04
CA VAL A 12 8.21 0.93 -4.06
C VAL A 12 7.62 -0.02 -3.01
N ILE A 13 6.95 0.55 -1.99
CA ILE A 13 6.22 -0.20 -0.97
C ILE A 13 4.72 -0.01 -1.22
N ARG A 14 3.97 -1.10 -1.40
CA ARG A 14 2.53 -1.06 -1.75
C ARG A 14 1.79 -2.33 -1.33
N GLY A 15 0.48 -2.37 -1.49
CA GLY A 15 -0.34 -3.55 -1.18
C GLY A 15 -0.07 -4.74 -2.11
N ASP A 16 -0.25 -5.95 -1.59
CA ASP A 16 -0.10 -7.23 -2.32
C ASP A 16 -1.08 -7.43 -3.48
N ASP A 17 -2.18 -6.69 -3.51
CA ASP A 17 -3.11 -6.60 -4.65
C ASP A 17 -2.45 -6.11 -5.94
N LEU A 18 -1.30 -5.44 -5.84
CA LEU A 18 -0.54 -4.96 -6.98
C LEU A 18 0.61 -5.89 -7.39
N LEU A 19 0.75 -7.06 -6.75
CA LEU A 19 1.82 -8.01 -7.04
C LEU A 19 1.79 -8.45 -8.51
N GLU A 20 0.62 -8.85 -9.02
CA GLU A 20 0.44 -9.31 -10.41
C GLU A 20 0.71 -8.23 -11.46
N ALA A 21 0.53 -6.95 -11.09
CA ALA A 21 0.85 -5.83 -11.98
C ALA A 21 2.36 -5.56 -12.10
N THR A 22 3.17 -6.09 -11.17
CA THR A 22 4.62 -5.80 -11.09
C THR A 22 5.40 -6.20 -12.35
N PRO A 23 5.24 -7.41 -12.92
CA PRO A 23 5.96 -7.79 -14.14
C PRO A 23 5.65 -6.85 -15.33
N VAL A 24 4.37 -6.47 -15.48
CA VAL A 24 3.93 -5.54 -16.54
C VAL A 24 4.56 -4.16 -16.35
N GLN A 25 4.59 -3.66 -15.11
CA GLN A 25 5.20 -2.36 -14.79
C GLN A 25 6.72 -2.35 -14.99
N ILE A 26 7.42 -3.44 -14.67
CA ILE A 26 8.85 -3.62 -14.96
C ILE A 26 9.08 -3.62 -16.48
N ALA A 27 8.28 -4.40 -17.22
CA ALA A 27 8.39 -4.49 -18.69
C ALA A 27 8.11 -3.14 -19.38
N LEU A 28 7.17 -2.35 -18.85
CA LEU A 28 6.90 -0.99 -19.30
C LEU A 28 8.06 -0.05 -18.95
N GLY A 29 8.57 -0.10 -17.72
CA GLY A 29 9.69 0.74 -17.29
C GLY A 29 10.91 0.56 -18.17
N ARG A 30 11.27 -0.69 -18.49
CA ARG A 30 12.37 -1.02 -19.41
C ARG A 30 12.17 -0.38 -20.80
N ARG A 31 10.96 -0.48 -21.36
CA ARG A 31 10.61 0.15 -22.65
C ARG A 31 10.68 1.67 -22.62
N LEU A 32 10.51 2.28 -21.44
CA LEU A 32 10.61 3.72 -21.22
C LEU A 32 12.03 4.18 -20.87
N GLY A 33 13.04 3.31 -21.00
CA GLY A 33 14.45 3.66 -20.76
C GLY A 33 14.93 3.44 -19.33
N ARG A 34 14.15 2.76 -18.48
CA ARG A 34 14.60 2.40 -17.14
C ARG A 34 15.63 1.27 -17.20
N VAL A 35 16.86 1.57 -16.76
CA VAL A 35 17.97 0.59 -16.72
C VAL A 35 17.72 -0.47 -15.64
N GLU A 36 17.47 -0.04 -14.40
CA GLU A 36 17.22 -0.94 -13.26
C GLU A 36 15.79 -0.77 -12.73
N PRO A 37 14.98 -1.84 -12.61
CA PRO A 37 13.71 -1.76 -11.91
C PRO A 37 13.88 -1.36 -10.44
N PRO A 38 12.89 -0.70 -9.82
CA PRO A 38 12.95 -0.45 -8.40
C PRO A 38 12.78 -1.77 -7.64
N ARG A 39 13.24 -1.81 -6.39
CA ARG A 39 12.87 -2.87 -5.47
C ARG A 39 11.40 -2.72 -5.12
N PHE A 40 10.67 -3.83 -5.09
CA PHE A 40 9.27 -3.85 -4.70
C PHE A 40 9.11 -4.60 -3.38
N LEU A 41 8.41 -3.99 -2.43
CA LEU A 41 7.91 -4.64 -1.22
C LEU A 41 6.40 -4.58 -1.24
N HIS A 42 5.76 -5.74 -1.10
CA HIS A 42 4.31 -5.87 -1.08
C HIS A 42 3.87 -6.22 0.33
N HIS A 43 3.07 -5.36 0.95
CA HIS A 43 2.54 -5.58 2.28
C HIS A 43 1.14 -6.22 2.22
N PRO A 44 0.74 -7.02 3.23
CA PRO A 44 -0.60 -7.57 3.29
C PRO A 44 -1.66 -6.47 3.33
N LEU A 45 -2.86 -6.79 2.85
CA LEU A 45 -4.00 -5.90 2.96
C LEU A 45 -4.72 -6.08 4.30
N ILE A 46 -5.32 -5.00 4.78
CA ILE A 46 -6.23 -5.08 5.92
C ILE A 46 -7.57 -5.62 5.43
N HIS A 47 -8.01 -6.71 6.05
CA HIS A 47 -9.29 -7.35 5.79
C HIS A 47 -10.25 -7.12 6.95
N ARG A 48 -11.53 -7.22 6.64
CA ARG A 48 -12.63 -7.22 7.59
C ARG A 48 -12.75 -8.59 8.26
N PRO A 49 -13.50 -8.71 9.36
CA PRO A 49 -13.73 -10.01 10.01
C PRO A 49 -14.35 -11.05 9.07
N ASP A 50 -15.09 -10.62 8.03
CA ASP A 50 -15.67 -11.50 7.02
C ASP A 50 -14.75 -11.80 5.82
N GLY A 51 -13.46 -11.44 5.93
CA GLY A 51 -12.43 -11.74 4.92
C GLY A 51 -12.43 -10.83 3.69
N ARG A 52 -13.37 -9.87 3.58
CA ARG A 52 -13.34 -8.87 2.49
C ARG A 52 -12.28 -7.81 2.76
N LYS A 53 -11.60 -7.34 1.70
CA LYS A 53 -10.64 -6.22 1.76
C LYS A 53 -11.36 -4.96 2.27
N LEU A 54 -10.73 -4.21 3.18
CA LEU A 54 -11.23 -2.88 3.52
C LEU A 54 -11.18 -1.96 2.29
N SER A 55 -12.30 -1.31 1.98
CA SER A 55 -12.40 -0.40 0.86
C SER A 55 -13.28 0.80 1.18
N LYS A 56 -12.87 1.97 0.70
CA LYS A 56 -13.69 3.20 0.82
C LYS A 56 -15.02 3.06 0.08
N ALA A 57 -15.06 2.28 -1.00
CA ALA A 57 -16.25 2.06 -1.81
C ALA A 57 -17.31 1.24 -1.07
N ASP A 58 -16.89 0.33 -0.18
CA ASP A 58 -17.78 -0.50 0.65
C ASP A 58 -18.26 0.22 1.93
N GLY A 59 -18.01 1.53 2.03
CA GLY A 59 -18.43 2.35 3.17
C GLY A 59 -17.57 2.15 4.43
N ASP A 60 -16.39 1.55 4.30
CA ASP A 60 -15.51 1.35 5.45
C ASP A 60 -15.02 2.67 6.04
N THR A 61 -14.78 2.66 7.35
CA THR A 61 -14.47 3.87 8.11
C THR A 61 -13.19 4.54 7.61
N SER A 62 -13.29 5.82 7.25
CA SER A 62 -12.14 6.60 6.80
C SER A 62 -11.22 7.02 7.95
N ILE A 63 -9.93 7.24 7.66
CA ILE A 63 -8.99 7.83 8.64
C ILE A 63 -9.52 9.16 9.18
N ARG A 64 -10.12 10.00 8.32
CA ARG A 64 -10.73 11.28 8.72
C ARG A 64 -11.83 11.07 9.77
N SER A 65 -12.75 10.14 9.53
CA SER A 65 -13.85 9.84 10.46
C SER A 65 -13.34 9.30 11.81
N LEU A 66 -12.25 8.53 11.81
CA LEU A 66 -11.62 8.08 13.05
C LEU A 66 -11.00 9.25 13.83
N LEU A 67 -10.31 10.17 13.15
CA LEU A 67 -9.73 11.36 13.77
C LEU A 67 -10.83 12.28 14.33
N GLU A 68 -11.91 12.51 13.58
CA GLU A 68 -13.05 13.34 14.00
C GLU A 68 -13.82 12.75 15.19
N SER A 69 -13.84 11.42 15.33
CA SER A 69 -14.42 10.73 16.49
C SER A 69 -13.47 10.66 17.70
N GLY A 70 -12.31 11.31 17.64
CA GLY A 70 -11.36 11.42 18.76
C GLY A 70 -10.32 10.31 18.84
N VAL A 71 -10.24 9.41 17.84
CA VAL A 71 -9.20 8.38 17.80
C VAL A 71 -7.86 9.01 17.41
N SER A 72 -6.83 8.83 18.24
CA SER A 72 -5.51 9.39 17.96
C SER A 72 -4.84 8.75 16.73
N ALA A 73 -4.02 9.52 16.01
CA ALA A 73 -3.24 9.00 14.90
C ALA A 73 -2.30 7.84 15.30
N ALA A 74 -1.76 7.86 16.53
CA ALA A 74 -0.95 6.77 17.07
C ALA A 74 -1.78 5.49 17.21
N THR A 75 -3.00 5.59 17.73
CA THR A 75 -3.94 4.46 17.83
C THR A 75 -4.31 3.92 16.45
N ILE A 76 -4.57 4.80 15.47
CA ILE A 76 -4.89 4.38 14.09
C ILE A 76 -3.73 3.58 13.49
N ARG A 77 -2.49 4.08 13.60
CA ARG A 77 -1.30 3.36 13.14
C ARG A 77 -1.11 2.01 13.84
N GLY A 78 -1.28 1.97 15.17
CA GLY A 78 -1.18 0.73 15.93
C GLY A 78 -2.23 -0.31 15.52
N ARG A 79 -3.47 0.13 15.26
CA ARG A 79 -4.53 -0.74 14.72
C ARG A 79 -4.19 -1.27 13.33
N ALA A 80 -3.70 -0.41 12.44
CA ALA A 80 -3.30 -0.79 11.08
C ALA A 80 -2.16 -1.82 11.10
N ALA A 81 -1.11 -1.57 11.90
CA ALA A 81 0.02 -2.48 12.03
C ALA A 81 -0.40 -3.84 12.59
N LYS A 82 -1.20 -3.84 13.68
CA LYS A 82 -1.75 -5.07 14.27
C LYS A 82 -2.60 -5.88 13.28
N ALA A 83 -3.38 -5.20 12.44
CA ALA A 83 -4.29 -5.85 11.50
C ALA A 83 -3.59 -6.62 10.38
N ILE A 84 -2.30 -6.37 10.15
CA ILE A 84 -1.46 -7.09 9.18
C ILE A 84 -0.26 -7.76 9.86
N GLU A 85 -0.37 -8.00 11.18
CA GLU A 85 0.64 -8.69 12.00
C GLU A 85 2.04 -8.05 11.93
N LEU A 86 2.12 -6.75 11.61
CA LEU A 86 3.34 -6.00 11.71
C LEU A 86 3.55 -5.55 13.16
N SER A 87 4.52 -6.15 13.84
CA SER A 87 5.05 -5.58 15.08
C SER A 87 5.81 -4.30 14.75
N LEU A 88 5.29 -3.16 15.19
CA LEU A 88 6.06 -1.93 15.30
C LEU A 88 7.05 -2.13 16.46
N GLY A 89 8.30 -2.45 16.13
CA GLY A 89 9.40 -2.48 17.09
C GLY A 89 9.72 -1.09 17.65
#